data_AF-A0AAE3EBI5-F1
#
_entry.id   AF-A0AAE3EBI5-F1
#
_cell.length_a   1.000
_cell.length_b   1.000
_cell.length_c   1.000
_cell.angle_alpha   90.00
_cell.angle_beta   90.00
_cell.angle_gamma   90.00
#
_symmetry.space_group_name_H-M   'P 1'
#
loop_
_entity.id
_entity.type
_entity.pdbx_description
1 polymer ?
#
loop_
_entity_poly.entity_id
_entity_poly.type
_entity_poly.pdbx_seq_one_letter_code
_entity_poly.pdbx_strand_id
1 'polypeptide(L)'
;MVSGFTKFKERFQGFENQYVIIGGTACDLIMENEELPFRATKDVDIVLIVESITAEFGRQFWEYVKEAGYEHLNKSTGNAQFYRFTSPKSKEYPYMIEIFSRNPDFIILEDDAVLTPLPIDDEISSLSAILLNEAYYELLKTGQMIVDDIPVLSPTCLIPFKAKAWLDLKERKLNGEQVDSKNIKKHKNDVFRLAQLITANTRQVLSSEIAEDMKKFLSEIDDETVDLKSLGIRGTDKQKMTEMLYRCYGLKDNT
;
A
#
# COMPACT_ATOMS: atom_id res chain seq x y z
N MET A 1 11.49 -9.46 4.70
CA MET A 1 10.75 -10.14 3.63
C MET A 1 9.56 -10.97 4.15
N VAL A 2 8.40 -10.84 3.49
CA VAL A 2 7.20 -11.68 3.72
C VAL A 2 7.49 -13.15 3.37
N SER A 3 7.11 -14.08 4.25
CA SER A 3 7.28 -15.52 4.00
C SER A 3 6.54 -15.95 2.73
N GLY A 4 7.20 -16.74 1.87
CA GLY A 4 6.60 -17.27 0.64
C GLY A 4 6.57 -16.29 -0.54
N PHE A 5 7.16 -15.10 -0.39
CA PHE A 5 7.15 -14.07 -1.43
C PHE A 5 8.04 -14.42 -2.65
N THR A 6 9.08 -15.23 -2.47
CA THR A 6 9.94 -15.72 -3.57
C THR A 6 9.16 -16.44 -4.66
N LYS A 7 8.19 -17.29 -4.27
CA LYS A 7 7.37 -18.05 -5.24
C LYS A 7 6.44 -17.15 -6.03
N PHE A 8 5.94 -16.08 -5.40
CA PHE A 8 5.20 -15.03 -6.07
C PHE A 8 6.09 -14.34 -7.11
N LYS A 9 7.29 -13.89 -6.71
CA LYS A 9 8.27 -13.26 -7.61
C LYS A 9 8.55 -14.11 -8.85
N GLU A 10 8.87 -15.38 -8.66
CA GLU A 10 9.15 -16.31 -9.77
C GLU A 10 7.95 -16.50 -10.70
N ARG A 11 6.73 -16.60 -10.14
CA ARG A 11 5.52 -16.81 -10.94
C ARG A 11 5.15 -15.58 -11.77
N PHE A 12 5.41 -14.36 -11.31
CA PHE A 12 4.96 -13.14 -12.00
C PHE A 12 6.06 -12.40 -12.75
N GLN A 13 7.22 -13.06 -12.96
CA GLN A 13 8.26 -12.56 -13.84
C GLN A 13 7.71 -12.35 -15.27
N GLY A 14 7.98 -11.21 -15.87
CA GLY A 14 7.46 -10.78 -17.18
C GLY A 14 6.12 -10.04 -17.13
N PHE A 15 5.50 -9.90 -15.95
CA PHE A 15 4.25 -9.18 -15.74
C PHE A 15 4.42 -7.86 -14.97
N GLU A 16 5.65 -7.36 -14.83
CA GLU A 16 5.99 -6.25 -13.94
C GLU A 16 5.27 -4.94 -14.28
N ASN A 17 4.76 -4.80 -15.50
CA ASN A 17 3.99 -3.63 -15.94
C ASN A 17 2.47 -3.74 -15.69
N GLN A 18 1.98 -4.88 -15.22
CA GLN A 18 0.53 -5.18 -15.08
C GLN A 18 0.04 -5.05 -13.63
N TYR A 19 0.97 -4.98 -12.67
CA TYR A 19 0.64 -4.84 -11.26
C TYR A 19 1.67 -3.98 -10.54
N VAL A 20 1.30 -3.47 -9.38
CA VAL A 20 2.22 -2.85 -8.44
C VAL A 20 1.92 -3.33 -7.03
N ILE A 21 2.97 -3.66 -6.29
CA ILE A 21 2.85 -3.98 -4.86
C ILE A 21 2.91 -2.68 -4.06
N ILE A 22 1.96 -2.55 -3.14
CA ILE A 22 1.84 -1.39 -2.28
C ILE A 22 1.87 -1.83 -0.80
N GLY A 23 1.36 -0.96 0.08
CA GLY A 23 0.99 -1.41 1.40
C GLY A 23 2.18 -1.74 2.30
N GLY A 24 2.03 -2.73 3.17
CA GLY A 24 3.09 -3.11 4.11
C GLY A 24 4.26 -3.81 3.42
N THR A 25 3.97 -4.66 2.44
CA THR A 25 4.96 -5.47 1.73
C THR A 25 5.89 -4.61 0.88
N ALA A 26 5.38 -3.61 0.18
CA ALA A 26 6.24 -2.65 -0.53
C ALA A 26 7.20 -1.92 0.42
N CYS A 27 6.71 -1.50 1.59
CA CYS A 27 7.57 -0.86 2.60
C CYS A 27 8.67 -1.80 3.10
N ASP A 28 8.33 -3.07 3.38
CA ASP A 28 9.31 -4.07 3.85
C ASP A 28 10.42 -4.30 2.82
N LEU A 29 10.06 -4.52 1.55
CA LEU A 29 11.01 -4.74 0.45
C LEU A 29 11.97 -3.55 0.25
N ILE A 30 11.42 -2.34 0.20
CA ILE A 30 12.20 -1.12 0.02
C ILE A 30 13.16 -0.91 1.20
N MET A 31 12.67 -1.06 2.43
CA MET A 31 13.49 -0.83 3.62
C MET A 31 14.59 -1.88 3.75
N GLU A 32 14.30 -3.15 3.44
CA GLU A 32 15.27 -4.24 3.42
C GLU A 32 16.37 -3.99 2.38
N ASN A 33 16.03 -3.49 1.19
CA ASN A 33 17.00 -3.08 0.16
C ASN A 33 17.97 -1.99 0.64
N GLU A 34 17.56 -1.17 1.61
CA GLU A 34 18.37 -0.10 2.21
C GLU A 34 18.94 -0.50 3.58
N GLU A 35 18.91 -1.79 3.93
CA GLU A 35 19.38 -2.36 5.20
C GLU A 35 18.70 -1.73 6.45
N LEU A 36 17.48 -1.20 6.27
CA LEU A 36 16.69 -0.58 7.33
C LEU A 36 15.61 -1.54 7.86
N PRO A 37 15.33 -1.54 9.17
CA PRO A 37 14.28 -2.38 9.72
C PRO A 37 12.88 -1.85 9.37
N PHE A 38 11.97 -2.76 9.04
CA PHE A 38 10.54 -2.47 8.95
C PHE A 38 9.73 -3.41 9.86
N ARG A 39 8.47 -3.05 10.13
CA ARG A 39 7.57 -3.90 10.92
C ARG A 39 7.15 -5.10 10.10
N ALA A 40 6.93 -6.24 10.75
CA ALA A 40 6.35 -7.39 10.07
C ALA A 40 4.99 -7.05 9.43
N THR A 41 4.77 -7.57 8.23
CA THR A 41 3.53 -7.52 7.48
C THR A 41 3.18 -8.92 7.01
N LYS A 42 1.89 -9.24 6.90
CA LYS A 42 1.41 -10.55 6.47
C LYS A 42 0.75 -10.52 5.10
N ASP A 43 0.43 -9.32 4.64
CA ASP A 43 -0.49 -9.08 3.54
C ASP A 43 0.31 -8.52 2.37
N VAL A 44 0.13 -9.16 1.21
CA VAL A 44 0.68 -8.69 -0.07
C VAL A 44 -0.43 -7.93 -0.78
N ASP A 45 -0.35 -6.61 -0.69
CA ASP A 45 -1.29 -5.68 -1.31
C ASP A 45 -0.88 -5.41 -2.76
N ILE A 46 -1.70 -5.85 -3.71
CA ILE A 46 -1.44 -5.78 -5.15
C ILE A 46 -2.51 -4.88 -5.79
N VAL A 47 -2.09 -3.88 -6.55
CA VAL A 47 -2.98 -3.09 -7.40
C VAL A 47 -2.75 -3.46 -8.85
N LEU A 48 -3.81 -3.82 -9.58
CA LEU A 48 -3.73 -4.11 -11.01
C LEU A 48 -3.75 -2.81 -11.82
N ILE A 49 -2.87 -2.73 -12.82
CA ILE A 49 -2.83 -1.61 -13.76
C ILE A 49 -3.78 -1.92 -14.90
N VAL A 50 -4.99 -1.37 -14.84
CA VAL A 50 -6.10 -1.70 -15.74
C VAL A 50 -5.75 -1.45 -17.22
N GLU A 51 -4.87 -0.49 -17.49
CA GLU A 51 -4.43 -0.13 -18.85
C GLU A 51 -3.44 -1.13 -19.45
N SER A 52 -2.75 -1.91 -18.61
CA SER A 52 -1.70 -2.86 -19.02
C SER A 52 -2.09 -4.33 -18.79
N ILE A 53 -3.14 -4.58 -18.01
CA ILE A 53 -3.53 -5.92 -17.58
C ILE A 53 -3.95 -6.78 -18.78
N THR A 54 -3.51 -8.03 -18.77
CA THR A 54 -3.78 -9.01 -19.82
C THR A 54 -4.59 -10.18 -19.26
N ALA A 55 -5.34 -10.85 -20.14
CA ALA A 55 -6.02 -12.10 -19.78
C ALA A 55 -5.02 -13.20 -19.37
N GLU A 56 -3.78 -13.14 -19.84
CA GLU A 56 -2.71 -14.05 -19.45
C GLU A 56 -2.33 -13.90 -17.98
N PHE A 57 -2.14 -12.66 -17.50
CA PHE A 57 -1.92 -12.40 -16.08
C PHE A 57 -3.07 -12.96 -15.24
N GLY A 58 -4.33 -12.71 -15.64
CA GLY A 58 -5.51 -13.21 -14.91
C GLY A 58 -5.51 -14.73 -14.77
N ARG A 59 -5.23 -15.46 -15.86
CA ARG A 59 -5.10 -16.93 -15.83
C ARG A 59 -3.95 -17.37 -14.93
N GLN A 60 -2.77 -16.78 -15.09
CA GLN A 60 -1.59 -17.15 -14.31
C GLN A 60 -1.75 -16.86 -12.82
N PHE A 61 -2.44 -15.76 -12.49
CA PHE A 61 -2.81 -15.44 -11.12
C PHE A 61 -3.77 -16.45 -10.53
N TRP A 62 -4.80 -16.84 -11.30
CA TRP A 62 -5.77 -17.83 -10.83
C TRP A 62 -5.16 -19.21 -10.65
N GLU A 63 -4.31 -19.66 -11.58
CA GLU A 63 -3.54 -20.90 -11.42
C GLU A 63 -2.65 -20.85 -10.18
N TYR A 64 -1.98 -19.73 -9.93
CA TYR A 64 -1.18 -19.53 -8.72
C TYR A 64 -2.02 -19.67 -7.44
N VAL A 65 -3.23 -19.11 -7.41
CA VAL A 65 -4.18 -19.26 -6.29
C VAL A 65 -4.61 -20.72 -6.10
N LYS A 66 -4.94 -21.43 -7.19
CA LYS A 66 -5.28 -22.87 -7.13
C LYS A 66 -4.12 -23.71 -6.62
N GLU A 67 -2.91 -23.46 -7.15
CA GLU A 67 -1.69 -24.14 -6.72
C GLU A 67 -1.39 -23.85 -5.24
N ALA A 68 -1.57 -22.62 -4.78
CA ALA A 68 -1.38 -22.24 -3.38
C ALA A 68 -2.40 -22.89 -2.44
N GLY A 69 -3.57 -23.28 -2.95
CA GLY A 69 -4.63 -23.92 -2.17
C GLY A 69 -5.12 -23.02 -1.04
N TYR A 70 -5.36 -21.73 -1.31
CA TYR A 70 -5.93 -20.81 -0.34
C TYR A 70 -7.32 -21.29 0.10
N GLU A 71 -7.55 -21.41 1.41
CA GLU A 71 -8.83 -21.90 1.94
C GLU A 71 -9.94 -20.83 1.90
N HIS A 72 -9.57 -19.56 2.00
CA HIS A 72 -10.52 -18.46 2.02
C HIS A 72 -10.33 -17.58 0.79
N LEU A 73 -11.35 -17.57 -0.06
CA LEU A 73 -11.46 -16.75 -1.24
C LEU A 73 -12.61 -15.78 -1.01
N ASN A 74 -12.28 -14.51 -0.74
CA ASN A 74 -13.26 -13.51 -0.43
C ASN A 74 -13.30 -12.41 -1.49
N LYS A 75 -14.48 -11.81 -1.69
CA LYS A 75 -14.72 -10.69 -2.60
C LYS A 75 -15.50 -9.58 -1.91
N SER A 76 -15.09 -8.32 -2.10
CA SER A 76 -15.86 -7.16 -1.62
C SER A 76 -17.25 -7.09 -2.24
N THR A 77 -18.19 -6.55 -1.49
CA THR A 77 -19.52 -6.17 -1.98
C THR A 77 -19.53 -4.66 -2.27
N GLY A 78 -19.60 -4.26 -3.54
CA GLY A 78 -19.65 -2.83 -3.91
C GLY A 78 -19.01 -2.52 -5.27
N ASN A 79 -18.74 -1.22 -5.51
CA ASN A 79 -18.21 -0.72 -6.78
C ASN A 79 -16.72 -1.01 -6.98
N ALA A 80 -15.90 -1.03 -5.92
CA ALA A 80 -14.50 -1.43 -5.99
C ALA A 80 -14.37 -2.94 -5.84
N GLN A 81 -13.45 -3.52 -6.61
CA GLN A 81 -13.29 -4.97 -6.69
C GLN A 81 -12.03 -5.35 -5.97
N PHE A 82 -12.25 -5.94 -4.81
CA PHE A 82 -11.24 -6.35 -3.89
C PHE A 82 -11.39 -7.85 -3.66
N TYR A 83 -10.27 -8.56 -3.82
CA TYR A 83 -10.18 -9.99 -3.60
C TYR A 83 -9.16 -10.26 -2.50
N ARG A 84 -9.52 -11.12 -1.54
CA ARG A 84 -8.63 -11.55 -0.47
C ARG A 84 -8.51 -13.07 -0.50
N PHE A 85 -7.27 -13.54 -0.54
CA PHE A 85 -6.89 -14.94 -0.52
C PHE A 85 -6.08 -15.21 0.74
N THR A 86 -6.55 -16.09 1.63
CA THR A 86 -5.86 -16.38 2.90
C THR A 86 -5.78 -17.87 3.21
N SER A 87 -4.88 -18.22 4.13
CA SER A 87 -4.64 -19.59 4.57
C SER A 87 -4.18 -20.51 3.43
N PRO A 88 -2.97 -20.30 2.87
CA PRO A 88 -2.43 -21.18 1.84
C PRO A 88 -2.07 -22.55 2.42
N LYS A 89 -1.99 -23.57 1.56
CA LYS A 89 -1.64 -24.94 1.94
C LYS A 89 -0.25 -25.10 2.56
N SER A 90 0.65 -24.13 2.36
CA SER A 90 2.03 -24.16 2.88
C SER A 90 2.63 -22.76 3.00
N LYS A 91 3.74 -22.65 3.75
CA LYS A 91 4.50 -21.40 3.95
C LYS A 91 5.32 -20.96 2.74
N GLU A 92 5.33 -21.74 1.65
CA GLU A 92 5.95 -21.37 0.38
C GLU A 92 5.19 -20.25 -0.34
N TYR A 93 3.95 -19.96 0.08
CA TYR A 93 3.09 -18.92 -0.47
C TYR A 93 2.85 -17.82 0.59
N PRO A 94 2.61 -16.56 0.18
CA PRO A 94 2.21 -15.50 1.10
C PRO A 94 0.94 -15.90 1.86
N TYR A 95 0.91 -15.64 3.16
CA TYR A 95 -0.23 -16.00 4.00
C TYR A 95 -1.53 -15.31 3.55
N MET A 96 -1.41 -14.05 3.13
CA MET A 96 -2.52 -13.24 2.63
C MET A 96 -2.10 -12.52 1.35
N ILE A 97 -2.93 -12.64 0.31
CA ILE A 97 -2.85 -11.83 -0.89
C ILE A 97 -4.14 -11.03 -1.03
N GLU A 98 -3.96 -9.74 -1.27
CA GLU A 98 -5.00 -8.76 -1.45
C GLU A 98 -4.86 -8.14 -2.84
N ILE A 99 -5.86 -8.29 -3.70
CA ILE A 99 -5.87 -7.67 -5.01
C ILE A 99 -6.93 -6.60 -5.08
N PHE A 100 -6.51 -5.45 -5.59
CA PHE A 100 -7.36 -4.32 -5.91
C PHE A 100 -7.37 -4.08 -7.42
N SER A 101 -8.57 -3.96 -7.98
CA SER A 101 -8.78 -3.51 -9.35
C SER A 101 -9.85 -2.41 -9.38
N ARG A 102 -9.59 -1.35 -10.16
CA ARG A 102 -10.60 -0.34 -10.49
C ARG A 102 -11.66 -0.85 -11.46
N ASN A 103 -11.35 -1.90 -12.20
CA ASN A 103 -12.27 -2.49 -13.16
C ASN A 103 -12.65 -3.93 -12.74
N PRO A 104 -13.95 -4.20 -12.46
CA PRO A 104 -14.45 -5.52 -12.06
C PRO A 104 -14.21 -6.63 -13.06
N ASP A 105 -14.16 -6.30 -14.34
CA ASP A 105 -14.36 -7.28 -15.41
C ASP A 105 -13.06 -8.00 -15.83
N PHE A 106 -11.90 -7.58 -15.30
CA PHE A 106 -10.60 -8.13 -15.72
C PHE A 106 -10.13 -9.34 -14.93
N ILE A 107 -10.60 -9.53 -13.70
CA ILE A 107 -10.30 -10.76 -12.95
C ILE A 107 -11.35 -11.80 -13.33
N ILE A 108 -11.14 -12.44 -14.48
CA ILE A 108 -11.91 -13.59 -14.90
C ILE A 108 -11.40 -14.79 -14.12
N LEU A 109 -12.06 -15.07 -13.00
CA LEU A 109 -11.91 -16.33 -12.31
C LEU A 109 -12.71 -17.39 -13.09
N GLU A 110 -12.18 -18.60 -13.20
CA GLU A 110 -12.91 -19.70 -13.85
C GLU A 110 -14.22 -20.00 -13.11
N ASP A 111 -15.19 -20.61 -13.82
CA ASP A 111 -16.55 -20.87 -13.32
C ASP A 111 -16.59 -21.72 -12.01
N ASP A 112 -15.50 -22.40 -11.66
CA ASP A 112 -15.36 -23.18 -10.43
C ASP A 112 -14.98 -22.34 -9.19
N ALA A 113 -14.74 -21.04 -9.36
CA ALA A 113 -14.36 -20.13 -8.29
C ALA A 113 -15.55 -19.80 -7.37
N VAL A 114 -15.65 -20.49 -6.24
CA VAL A 114 -16.62 -20.15 -5.19
C VAL A 114 -16.04 -19.05 -4.29
N LEU A 115 -16.42 -17.80 -4.57
CA LEU A 115 -16.06 -16.66 -3.72
C LEU A 115 -17.13 -16.40 -2.67
N THR A 116 -16.70 -16.13 -1.45
CA THR A 116 -17.58 -15.70 -0.36
C THR A 116 -17.53 -14.18 -0.18
N PRO A 117 -18.63 -13.52 0.21
CA PRO A 117 -18.61 -12.09 0.50
C PRO A 117 -17.63 -11.77 1.64
N LEU A 118 -16.84 -10.70 1.47
CA LEU A 118 -15.97 -10.18 2.49
C LEU A 118 -16.65 -9.04 3.27
N PRO A 119 -16.75 -9.12 4.61
CA PRO A 119 -17.05 -7.94 5.41
C PRO A 119 -15.92 -6.92 5.23
N ILE A 120 -16.27 -5.71 4.77
CA ILE A 120 -15.31 -4.64 4.55
C ILE A 120 -14.83 -4.13 5.92
N ASP A 121 -13.55 -4.32 6.21
CA ASP A 121 -12.88 -3.74 7.38
C ASP A 121 -12.38 -2.31 7.10
N ASP A 122 -11.95 -1.62 8.16
CA ASP A 122 -11.56 -0.22 8.11
C ASP A 122 -10.39 0.05 7.16
N GLU A 123 -9.44 -0.90 7.04
CA GLU A 123 -8.27 -0.76 6.17
C GLU A 123 -8.62 -0.96 4.69
N ILE A 124 -9.35 -2.03 4.37
CA ILE A 124 -9.82 -2.26 3.00
C ILE A 124 -10.66 -1.07 2.54
N SER A 125 -11.53 -0.56 3.41
CA SER A 125 -12.38 0.59 3.10
C SER A 125 -11.56 1.82 2.76
N SER A 126 -10.54 2.16 3.56
CA SER A 126 -9.68 3.32 3.28
C SER A 126 -8.83 3.11 2.03
N LEU A 127 -8.18 1.95 1.87
CA LEU A 127 -7.36 1.68 0.71
C LEU A 127 -8.18 1.65 -0.59
N SER A 128 -9.38 1.08 -0.56
CA SER A 128 -10.30 1.10 -1.71
C SER A 128 -10.72 2.53 -2.05
N ALA A 129 -11.02 3.36 -1.06
CA ALA A 129 -11.38 4.78 -1.28
C ALA A 129 -10.23 5.56 -1.92
N ILE A 130 -9.00 5.36 -1.43
CA ILE A 130 -7.79 5.97 -2.00
C ILE A 130 -7.60 5.51 -3.45
N LEU A 131 -7.69 4.20 -3.70
CA LEU A 131 -7.46 3.67 -5.04
C LEU A 131 -8.55 4.04 -6.03
N LEU A 132 -9.80 4.29 -5.61
CA LEU A 132 -10.85 4.83 -6.47
C LEU A 132 -10.66 6.31 -6.81
N ASN A 133 -9.81 7.03 -6.09
CA ASN A 133 -9.52 8.44 -6.35
C ASN A 133 -8.54 8.61 -7.53
N GLU A 134 -8.96 9.34 -8.57
CA GLU A 134 -8.20 9.52 -9.81
C GLU A 134 -6.77 10.05 -9.58
N ALA A 135 -6.62 11.07 -8.72
CA ALA A 135 -5.31 11.66 -8.45
C ALA A 135 -4.34 10.63 -7.84
N TYR A 136 -4.81 9.83 -6.87
CA TYR A 136 -3.97 8.81 -6.23
C TYR A 136 -3.64 7.66 -7.18
N TYR A 137 -4.53 7.29 -8.10
CA TYR A 137 -4.22 6.27 -9.09
C TYR A 137 -3.22 6.75 -10.15
N GLU A 138 -3.31 8.00 -10.60
CA GLU A 138 -2.28 8.60 -11.47
C GLU A 138 -0.92 8.68 -10.76
N LEU A 139 -0.90 9.05 -9.48
CA LEU A 139 0.31 9.00 -8.66
C LEU A 139 0.87 7.57 -8.56
N LEU A 140 0.01 6.57 -8.44
CA LEU A 140 0.40 5.16 -8.40
C LEU A 140 0.99 4.69 -9.73
N LYS A 141 0.38 5.05 -10.86
CA LYS A 141 0.88 4.69 -12.20
C LYS A 141 2.25 5.28 -12.49
N THR A 142 2.47 6.52 -12.10
CA THR A 142 3.72 7.25 -12.38
C THR A 142 4.80 7.03 -11.32
N GLY A 143 4.42 6.54 -10.14
CA GLY A 143 5.27 6.40 -8.96
C GLY A 143 5.90 5.03 -8.75
N GLN A 144 5.86 4.14 -9.74
CA GLN A 144 6.36 2.77 -9.63
C GLN A 144 7.89 2.73 -9.72
N MET A 145 8.50 1.78 -9.03
CA MET A 145 9.91 1.43 -9.17
C MET A 145 10.08 -0.09 -9.07
N ILE A 146 11.21 -0.60 -9.53
CA ILE A 146 11.57 -2.02 -9.38
C ILE A 146 12.50 -2.17 -8.18
N VAL A 147 12.15 -3.07 -7.26
CA VAL A 147 13.02 -3.51 -6.15
C VAL A 147 13.06 -5.03 -6.21
N ASP A 148 14.25 -5.61 -6.33
CA ASP A 148 14.43 -7.06 -6.50
C ASP A 148 13.47 -7.64 -7.58
N ASP A 149 13.46 -7.06 -8.78
CA ASP A 149 12.60 -7.45 -9.92
C ASP A 149 11.08 -7.38 -9.65
N ILE A 150 10.66 -6.74 -8.56
CA ILE A 150 9.26 -6.58 -8.21
C ILE A 150 8.84 -5.12 -8.40
N PRO A 151 7.73 -4.85 -9.12
CA PRO A 151 7.15 -3.52 -9.18
C PRO A 151 6.55 -3.14 -7.82
N VAL A 152 7.11 -2.13 -7.19
CA VAL A 152 6.62 -1.56 -5.94
C VAL A 152 6.33 -0.07 -6.12
N LEU A 153 5.40 0.46 -5.31
CA LEU A 153 5.20 1.90 -5.25
C LEU A 153 6.37 2.57 -4.52
N SER A 154 6.97 3.60 -5.11
CA SER A 154 8.14 4.28 -4.55
C SER A 154 7.87 4.89 -3.16
N PRO A 155 8.92 5.12 -2.33
CA PRO A 155 8.75 5.73 -1.00
C PRO A 155 8.03 7.07 -1.04
N THR A 156 8.35 7.91 -2.02
CA THR A 156 7.75 9.24 -2.22
C THR A 156 6.27 9.18 -2.58
N CYS A 157 5.80 8.05 -3.12
CA CYS A 157 4.38 7.84 -3.42
C CYS A 157 3.67 7.04 -2.32
N LEU A 158 4.34 6.11 -1.65
CA LEU A 158 3.79 5.39 -0.49
C LEU A 158 3.47 6.33 0.68
N ILE A 159 4.29 7.36 0.92
CA ILE A 159 4.06 8.32 2.01
C ILE A 159 2.69 9.01 1.88
N PRO A 160 2.31 9.63 0.74
CA PRO A 160 0.96 10.15 0.54
C PRO A 160 -0.16 9.13 0.77
N PHE A 161 0.01 7.89 0.30
CA PHE A 161 -0.98 6.83 0.55
C PHE A 161 -1.15 6.54 2.04
N LYS A 162 -0.05 6.46 2.81
CA LYS A 162 -0.10 6.24 4.26
C LYS A 162 -0.67 7.46 4.99
N ALA A 163 -0.33 8.67 4.56
CA ALA A 163 -0.86 9.91 5.11
C ALA A 163 -2.37 10.02 4.90
N LYS A 164 -2.86 9.69 3.70
CA LYS A 164 -4.29 9.67 3.40
C LYS A 164 -5.04 8.63 4.21
N ALA A 165 -4.52 7.40 4.28
CA ALA A 165 -5.11 6.35 5.11
C ALA A 165 -5.19 6.76 6.59
N TRP A 166 -4.17 7.46 7.09
CA TRP A 166 -4.20 8.01 8.44
C TRP A 166 -5.30 9.05 8.64
N LEU A 167 -5.45 10.00 7.71
CA LEU A 167 -6.51 11.03 7.74
C LEU A 167 -7.90 10.40 7.69
N ASP A 168 -8.14 9.49 6.75
CA ASP A 168 -9.43 8.83 6.57
C ASP A 168 -9.83 8.04 7.83
N LEU A 169 -8.93 7.22 8.37
CA LEU A 169 -9.20 6.43 9.58
C LEU A 169 -9.42 7.31 10.82
N LYS A 170 -8.70 8.45 10.93
CA LYS A 170 -8.89 9.41 12.02
C LYS A 170 -10.24 10.10 11.92
N GLU A 171 -10.64 10.54 10.72
CA GLU A 171 -11.94 11.17 10.46
C GLU A 171 -13.10 10.21 10.74
N ARG A 172 -13.04 8.97 10.25
CA ARG A 172 -14.05 7.93 10.51
C ARG A 172 -14.21 7.66 12.00
N LYS A 173 -13.09 7.58 12.73
CA LYS A 173 -13.12 7.42 14.18
C LYS A 173 -13.76 8.62 14.90
N LEU A 174 -13.49 9.84 14.45
CA LEU A 174 -14.13 11.06 14.97
C LEU A 174 -15.64 11.08 14.70
N ASN A 175 -16.07 10.52 13.56
CA ASN A 175 -17.47 10.36 13.18
C ASN A 175 -18.18 9.21 13.92
N GLY A 176 -17.50 8.53 14.85
CA GLY A 176 -18.08 7.49 15.69
C GLY A 176 -18.05 6.08 15.09
N GLU A 177 -17.35 5.87 13.97
CA GLU A 177 -17.13 4.53 13.44
C GLU A 177 -16.18 3.72 14.33
N GLN A 178 -16.39 2.40 14.35
CA GLN A 178 -15.48 1.49 15.02
C GLN A 178 -14.21 1.33 14.18
N VAL A 179 -13.12 1.94 14.64
CA VAL A 179 -11.81 1.92 13.96
C VAL A 179 -10.72 1.48 14.94
N ASP A 180 -9.90 0.48 14.57
CA ASP A 180 -8.77 0.08 15.41
C ASP A 180 -7.70 1.20 15.44
N SER A 181 -7.42 1.70 16.63
CA SER A 181 -6.41 2.75 16.83
C SER A 181 -4.99 2.30 16.48
N LYS A 182 -4.74 0.98 16.44
CA LYS A 182 -3.48 0.40 15.94
C LYS A 182 -3.32 0.64 14.44
N ASN A 183 -4.40 0.63 13.67
CA ASN A 183 -4.38 0.92 12.23
C ASN A 183 -4.05 2.39 12.00
N ILE A 184 -4.67 3.30 12.74
CA ILE A 184 -4.28 4.73 12.71
C ILE A 184 -2.79 4.88 13.09
N LYS A 185 -2.36 4.31 14.22
CA LYS A 185 -0.97 4.44 14.68
C LYS A 185 0.05 3.88 13.69
N LYS A 186 -0.23 2.76 13.02
CA LYS A 186 0.75 2.14 12.10
C LYS A 186 0.96 2.97 10.83
N HIS A 187 -0.10 3.54 10.24
CA HIS A 187 0.05 4.41 9.06
C HIS A 187 0.91 5.63 9.35
N LYS A 188 0.64 6.31 10.48
CA LYS A 188 1.50 7.41 10.98
C LYS A 188 2.95 6.98 11.10
N ASN A 189 3.21 5.87 11.79
CA ASN A 189 4.57 5.40 12.02
C ASN A 189 5.27 5.00 10.72
N ASP A 190 4.55 4.42 9.76
CA ASP A 190 5.09 4.02 8.47
C ASP A 190 5.51 5.24 7.63
N VAL A 191 4.79 6.37 7.71
CA VAL A 191 5.25 7.64 7.11
C VAL A 191 6.64 8.04 7.62
N PHE A 192 6.88 7.98 8.93
CA PHE A 192 8.20 8.33 9.48
C PHE A 192 9.27 7.28 9.15
N ARG A 193 8.92 5.99 9.06
CA ARG A 193 9.86 4.96 8.61
C ARG A 193 10.33 5.22 7.19
N LEU A 194 9.40 5.48 6.27
CA LEU A 194 9.68 5.79 4.86
C LEU A 194 10.39 7.13 4.70
N ALA A 195 10.09 8.11 5.55
CA ALA A 195 10.74 9.42 5.50
C ALA A 195 12.26 9.37 5.74
N GLN A 196 12.81 8.28 6.29
CA GLN A 196 14.25 8.05 6.37
C GLN A 196 14.92 7.92 5.00
N LEU A 197 14.17 7.49 3.98
CA LEU A 197 14.62 7.33 2.60
C LEU A 197 14.59 8.64 1.81
N ILE A 198 13.99 9.68 2.38
CA ILE A 198 13.90 10.99 1.74
C ILE A 198 15.19 11.75 2.03
N THR A 199 15.78 12.34 0.99
CA THR A 199 16.98 13.19 1.11
C THR A 199 16.63 14.65 0.89
N ALA A 200 17.57 15.56 1.16
CA ALA A 200 17.40 16.99 0.88
C ALA A 200 17.12 17.31 -0.60
N ASN A 201 17.47 16.41 -1.53
CA ASN A 201 17.32 16.57 -2.97
C ASN A 201 16.12 15.79 -3.54
N THR A 202 15.55 14.87 -2.78
CA THR A 202 14.37 14.10 -3.20
C THR A 202 13.19 15.05 -3.45
N ARG A 203 12.55 14.95 -4.61
CA ARG A 203 11.38 15.74 -4.98
C ARG A 203 10.32 14.84 -5.59
N GLN A 204 9.07 15.09 -5.22
CA GLN A 204 7.90 14.44 -5.82
C GLN A 204 6.85 15.50 -6.06
N VAL A 205 6.47 15.67 -7.33
CA VAL A 205 5.36 16.54 -7.70
C VAL A 205 4.07 15.81 -7.35
N LEU A 206 3.17 16.52 -6.67
CA LEU A 206 1.84 16.05 -6.31
C LEU A 206 0.80 16.87 -7.06
N SER A 207 -0.36 16.28 -7.34
CA SER A 207 -1.54 17.05 -7.74
C SER A 207 -1.98 17.97 -6.58
N SER A 208 -2.79 18.97 -6.88
CA SER A 208 -3.32 19.89 -5.85
C SER A 208 -4.04 19.14 -4.73
N GLU A 209 -4.85 18.15 -5.07
CA GLU A 209 -5.60 17.33 -4.12
C GLU A 209 -4.68 16.56 -3.15
N ILE A 210 -3.68 15.86 -3.68
CA ILE A 210 -2.75 15.09 -2.82
C ILE A 210 -1.86 16.04 -2.02
N ALA A 211 -1.50 17.20 -2.59
CA ALA A 211 -0.76 18.24 -1.88
C ALA A 211 -1.57 18.80 -0.69
N GLU A 212 -2.87 19.00 -0.84
CA GLU A 212 -3.78 19.43 0.24
C GLU A 212 -3.90 18.36 1.34
N ASP A 213 -4.10 17.10 0.96
CA ASP A 213 -4.08 15.96 1.91
C ASP A 213 -2.76 15.91 2.68
N MET A 214 -1.62 16.05 1.99
CA MET A 214 -0.30 16.05 2.63
C MET A 214 -0.10 17.26 3.54
N LYS A 215 -0.54 18.46 3.15
CA LYS A 215 -0.51 19.65 4.02
C LYS A 215 -1.35 19.41 5.28
N LYS A 216 -2.54 18.84 5.14
CA LYS A 216 -3.42 18.50 6.27
C LYS A 216 -2.74 17.49 7.20
N PHE A 217 -2.22 16.38 6.66
CA PHE A 217 -1.49 15.38 7.43
C PHE A 217 -0.31 16.00 8.21
N LEU A 218 0.54 16.79 7.53
CA LEU A 218 1.71 17.40 8.15
C LEU A 218 1.33 18.46 9.20
N SER A 219 0.21 19.16 9.06
CA SER A 219 -0.29 20.06 10.10
C SER A 219 -0.81 19.31 11.32
N GLU A 220 -1.56 18.22 11.13
CA GLU A 220 -2.13 17.45 12.23
C GLU A 220 -1.07 16.59 12.95
N ILE A 221 0.05 16.26 12.29
CA ILE A 221 1.12 15.47 12.89
C ILE A 221 1.94 16.27 13.92
N ASP A 222 1.88 17.60 13.89
CA ASP A 222 2.57 18.46 14.84
C ASP A 222 2.05 18.25 16.26
N ASP A 223 0.75 18.01 16.41
CA ASP A 223 0.11 17.70 17.70
C ASP A 223 0.22 16.21 18.10
N GLU A 224 0.67 15.36 17.18
CA GLU A 224 0.81 13.92 17.42
C GLU A 224 2.17 13.55 18.01
N THR A 225 2.17 12.64 18.99
CA THR A 225 3.42 12.05 19.50
C THR A 225 3.89 10.95 18.54
N VAL A 226 5.18 10.99 18.18
CA VAL A 226 5.86 9.96 17.36
C VAL A 226 7.14 9.56 18.08
N ASP A 227 7.16 8.33 18.59
CA ASP A 227 8.33 7.78 19.27
C ASP A 227 9.34 7.24 18.25
N LEU A 228 10.15 8.13 17.68
CA LEU A 228 11.16 7.81 16.67
C LEU A 228 12.15 6.73 17.16
N LYS A 229 12.48 6.71 18.47
CA LYS A 229 13.38 5.69 19.03
C LYS A 229 12.78 4.31 18.94
N SER A 230 11.48 4.17 19.27
CA SER A 230 10.75 2.89 19.13
C SER A 230 10.64 2.43 17.67
N LEU A 231 10.73 3.37 16.72
CA LEU A 231 10.75 3.08 15.28
C LEU A 231 12.14 2.70 14.76
N GLY A 232 13.18 2.72 15.60
CA GLY A 232 14.57 2.49 15.18
C GLY A 232 15.25 3.72 14.57
N ILE A 233 14.58 4.87 14.54
CA ILE A 233 15.04 6.10 13.90
C ILE A 233 15.90 6.89 14.90
N ARG A 234 17.14 7.18 14.53
CA ARG A 234 18.14 7.86 15.38
C ARG A 234 18.80 9.02 14.63
N GLY A 235 19.35 9.98 15.37
CA GLY A 235 20.10 11.10 14.77
C GLY A 235 19.25 12.21 14.15
N THR A 236 17.92 12.11 14.24
CA THR A 236 16.97 13.13 13.78
C THR A 236 15.83 13.30 14.79
N ASP A 237 14.96 14.26 14.55
CA ASP A 237 13.78 14.58 15.35
C ASP A 237 12.55 14.75 14.45
N LYS A 238 11.36 14.74 15.07
CA LYS A 238 10.08 14.78 14.35
C LYS A 238 10.01 16.01 13.43
N GLN A 239 10.42 17.17 13.95
CA GLN A 239 10.36 18.43 13.25
C GLN A 239 11.21 18.41 11.97
N LYS A 240 12.46 17.96 12.04
CA LYS A 240 13.32 17.84 10.86
C LYS A 240 12.74 16.92 9.79
N MET A 241 12.17 15.78 10.20
CA MET A 241 11.55 14.85 9.26
C MET A 241 10.32 15.47 8.60
N THR A 242 9.44 16.14 9.37
CA THR A 242 8.29 16.88 8.84
C THR A 242 8.74 17.99 7.87
N GLU A 243 9.78 18.76 8.21
CA GLU A 243 10.35 19.79 7.33
C GLU A 243 10.92 19.22 6.02
N MET A 244 11.54 18.03 6.09
CA MET A 244 12.00 17.30 4.90
C MET A 244 10.83 16.87 4.01
N LEU A 245 9.72 16.41 4.59
CA LEU A 245 8.51 16.07 3.83
C LEU A 245 7.90 17.31 3.17
N TYR A 246 7.79 18.43 3.90
CA TYR A 246 7.37 19.71 3.32
C TYR A 246 8.22 20.11 2.10
N ARG A 247 9.55 19.94 2.19
CA ARG A 247 10.47 20.25 1.10
C ARG A 247 10.36 19.25 -0.06
N CYS A 248 10.23 17.96 0.23
CA CYS A 248 10.12 16.90 -0.77
C CYS A 248 8.93 17.12 -1.70
N TYR A 249 7.80 17.52 -1.13
CA TYR A 249 6.54 17.69 -1.86
C TYR A 249 6.26 19.14 -2.28
N GLY A 250 7.20 20.07 -2.04
CA GLY A 250 7.02 21.48 -2.41
C GLY A 250 5.85 22.17 -1.69
N LEU A 251 5.61 21.83 -0.43
CA LEU A 251 4.41 22.24 0.33
C LEU A 251 4.62 23.45 1.23
N LYS A 252 5.84 24.01 1.31
CA LYS A 252 6.03 25.30 1.96
C LYS A 252 5.46 26.38 1.04
N ASP A 253 4.58 27.21 1.58
CA ASP A 253 4.15 28.38 0.87
C ASP A 253 5.40 29.25 0.59
N ASN A 254 5.55 29.71 -0.65
CA ASN A 254 6.52 30.74 -0.98
C ASN A 254 6.02 32.02 -0.31
N THR A 255 6.36 32.23 0.96
CA THR A 255 6.20 33.53 1.62
C THR A 255 7.18 34.56 1.08
#